data_AF-A0A944FYX0-F1
#
_entry.id   AF-A0A944FYX0-F1
#
_cell.length_a   1.000
_cell.length_b   1.000
_cell.length_c   1.000
_cell.angle_alpha   90.00
_cell.angle_beta   90.00
_cell.angle_gamma   90.00
#
_symmetry.space_group_name_H-M   'P 1'
#
loop_
_entity.id
_entity.type
_entity.pdbx_description
1 polymer ?
#
loop_
_entity_poly.entity_id
_entity_poly.type
_entity_poly.pdbx_seq_one_letter_code
_entity_poly.pdbx_strand_id
1 'polypeptide(L)'
;MTVRENAIMQADSILCAMSDRQKRTVALRHTYGVAALCAMLAAKRGLDVQLCELMGLMHDLYTFKTGHKNNHSYNGADMARIMLKRAGMEETQYAIIANALYNHSAKAYVHDAYSELLKDADLLHYYLSGKATATASNSKLKRLQSVLDELNIPHDTLALTPITELPSEPFSCAKLAQVAQELLSHGEIRASRDNSRYMAIIAALPDDSAFDELCNSWCAQFVFYCCELAGLSIPIRRSATHDRFACVGAWVSFGKDEGFYTDISQIVPQRGDIVICNRTHILPEAPEGKGTFDHIGIVLDFDGELLTVAEGNYGGTNRSAITKRPIDAHIAGILRIPDGYTYDFLSHNFMTGERVEPMRL
;
A
#
# COMPACT_ATOMS: atom_id res chain seq x y z
N MET A 1 0.53 -21.02 24.29
CA MET A 1 0.08 -20.78 22.91
C MET A 1 1.33 -20.64 22.05
N THR A 2 1.45 -21.45 21.01
CA THR A 2 2.60 -21.44 20.09
C THR A 2 2.60 -20.18 19.22
N VAL A 3 3.74 -19.83 18.62
CA VAL A 3 3.84 -18.70 17.65
C VAL A 3 2.81 -18.87 16.52
N ARG A 4 2.63 -20.10 16.03
CA ARG A 4 1.64 -20.45 14.99
C ARG A 4 0.21 -20.19 15.47
N GLU A 5 -0.16 -20.65 16.66
CA GLU A 5 -1.50 -20.42 17.23
C GLU A 5 -1.79 -18.93 17.42
N ASN A 6 -0.79 -18.15 17.89
CA ASN A 6 -0.92 -16.70 18.04
C ASN A 6 -1.18 -16.01 16.69
N ALA A 7 -0.47 -16.41 15.63
CA ALA A 7 -0.63 -15.85 14.30
C ALA A 7 -2.02 -16.18 13.72
N ILE A 8 -2.49 -17.42 13.88
CA ILE A 8 -3.83 -17.85 13.43
C ILE A 8 -4.92 -17.05 14.16
N MET A 9 -4.81 -16.90 15.48
CA MET A 9 -5.79 -16.15 16.27
C MET A 9 -5.87 -14.67 15.85
N GLN A 10 -4.75 -14.05 15.48
CA GLN A 10 -4.76 -12.69 14.94
C GLN A 10 -5.46 -12.61 13.58
N ALA A 11 -5.23 -13.56 12.68
CA ALA A 11 -5.91 -13.63 11.39
C ALA A 11 -7.43 -13.84 11.56
N ASP A 12 -7.82 -14.75 12.46
CA ASP A 12 -9.23 -15.01 12.78
C ASP A 12 -9.92 -13.78 13.34
N SER A 13 -9.25 -13.02 14.20
CA SER A 13 -9.80 -11.77 14.76
C SER A 13 -10.16 -10.78 13.64
N ILE A 14 -9.29 -10.61 12.65
CA ILE A 14 -9.53 -9.75 11.49
C ILE A 14 -10.74 -10.24 10.69
N LEU A 15 -10.78 -11.53 10.35
CA LEU A 15 -11.87 -12.10 9.54
C LEU A 15 -13.21 -12.04 10.30
N CYS A 16 -13.21 -12.30 11.61
CA CYS A 16 -14.41 -12.22 12.44
C CYS A 16 -14.94 -10.79 12.60
N ALA A 17 -14.05 -9.79 12.58
CA ALA A 17 -14.42 -8.38 12.69
C ALA A 17 -15.13 -7.81 11.46
N MET A 18 -15.09 -8.49 10.30
CA MET A 18 -15.78 -8.07 9.09
C MET A 18 -17.30 -8.03 9.33
N SER A 19 -17.93 -6.86 9.19
CA SER A 19 -19.36 -6.67 9.49
C SER A 19 -20.29 -7.36 8.49
N ASP A 20 -19.99 -7.29 7.20
CA ASP A 20 -20.76 -7.90 6.12
C ASP A 20 -20.61 -9.43 6.12
N ARG A 21 -21.71 -10.14 6.41
CA ARG A 21 -21.75 -11.60 6.50
C ARG A 21 -21.36 -12.28 5.19
N GLN A 22 -21.81 -11.78 4.04
CA GLN A 22 -21.53 -12.41 2.75
C GLN A 22 -20.05 -12.25 2.39
N LYS A 23 -19.50 -11.04 2.55
CA LYS A 23 -18.07 -10.78 2.34
C LYS A 23 -17.21 -11.60 3.31
N ARG A 24 -17.61 -11.70 4.58
CA ARG A 24 -16.91 -12.51 5.59
C ARG A 24 -16.87 -13.99 5.22
N THR A 25 -17.98 -14.57 4.77
CA THR A 25 -18.02 -15.97 4.31
C THR A 25 -17.11 -16.19 3.09
N VAL A 26 -17.10 -15.26 2.13
CA VAL A 26 -16.20 -15.33 0.97
C VAL A 26 -14.73 -15.25 1.39
N ALA A 27 -14.40 -14.33 2.29
CA ALA A 27 -13.06 -14.14 2.83
C ALA A 27 -12.58 -15.40 3.57
N LEU A 28 -13.35 -15.90 4.55
CA LEU A 28 -13.03 -17.13 5.29
C LEU A 28 -12.79 -18.31 4.36
N ARG A 29 -13.69 -18.55 3.40
CA ARG A 29 -13.54 -19.66 2.45
C ARG A 29 -12.26 -19.52 1.63
N HIS A 30 -11.97 -18.32 1.14
CA HIS A 30 -10.80 -18.07 0.31
C HIS A 30 -9.50 -18.21 1.10
N THR A 31 -9.38 -17.50 2.22
CA THR A 31 -8.19 -17.48 3.04
C THR A 31 -7.81 -18.88 3.54
N TYR A 32 -8.75 -19.60 4.14
CA TYR A 32 -8.48 -20.96 4.64
C TYR A 32 -8.29 -21.98 3.52
N GLY A 33 -8.99 -21.82 2.40
CA GLY A 33 -8.79 -22.65 1.22
C GLY A 33 -7.36 -22.50 0.65
N VAL A 34 -6.88 -21.26 0.52
CA VAL A 34 -5.50 -20.99 0.07
C VAL A 34 -4.47 -21.49 1.09
N ALA A 35 -4.70 -21.30 2.39
CA ALA A 35 -3.81 -21.82 3.44
C ALA A 35 -3.65 -23.34 3.37
N ALA A 36 -4.75 -24.07 3.20
CA ALA A 36 -4.73 -25.53 3.05
C ALA A 36 -4.01 -25.98 1.77
N LEU A 37 -4.24 -25.30 0.65
CA LEU A 37 -3.52 -25.58 -0.60
C LEU A 37 -2.02 -25.26 -0.47
N CYS A 38 -1.66 -24.19 0.24
CA CYS A 38 -0.26 -23.87 0.49
C CYS A 38 0.44 -24.97 1.30
N ALA A 39 -0.20 -25.47 2.36
CA ALA A 39 0.34 -26.56 3.15
C ALA A 39 0.54 -27.85 2.33
N MET A 40 -0.43 -28.19 1.48
CA MET A 40 -0.40 -29.36 0.62
C MET A 40 0.66 -29.26 -0.48
N LEU A 41 0.76 -28.11 -1.16
CA LEU A 41 1.83 -27.84 -2.13
C LEU A 41 3.21 -27.83 -1.47
N ALA A 42 3.33 -27.31 -0.25
CA ALA A 42 4.60 -27.28 0.47
C ALA A 42 5.11 -28.68 0.77
N ALA A 43 4.22 -29.57 1.23
CA ALA A 43 4.56 -30.98 1.46
C ALA A 43 5.03 -31.67 0.17
N LYS A 44 4.41 -31.39 -0.98
CA LYS A 44 4.80 -31.94 -2.29
C LYS A 44 6.14 -31.37 -2.80
N ARG A 45 6.37 -30.06 -2.60
CA ARG A 45 7.54 -29.33 -3.11
C ARG A 45 8.74 -29.34 -2.16
N GLY A 46 8.62 -29.96 -0.98
CA GLY A 46 9.71 -30.02 0.01
C GLY A 46 9.99 -28.69 0.70
N LEU A 47 8.98 -27.83 0.84
CA LEU A 47 9.06 -26.55 1.55
C LEU A 47 8.50 -26.67 2.98
N ASP A 48 8.79 -25.68 3.83
CA ASP A 48 8.25 -25.63 5.18
C ASP A 48 6.72 -25.47 5.16
N VAL A 49 6.02 -26.52 5.57
CA VAL A 49 4.56 -26.60 5.57
C VAL A 49 3.92 -25.54 6.47
N GLN A 50 4.49 -25.28 7.64
CA GLN A 50 3.92 -24.33 8.60
C GLN A 50 4.07 -22.88 8.10
N LEU A 51 5.24 -22.55 7.53
CA LEU A 51 5.43 -21.23 6.92
C LEU A 51 4.49 -21.02 5.74
N CYS A 52 4.32 -22.03 4.88
CA CYS A 52 3.44 -21.93 3.72
C CYS A 52 1.95 -21.81 4.10
N GLU A 53 1.50 -22.55 5.12
CA GLU A 53 0.14 -22.43 5.65
C GLU A 53 -0.13 -21.00 6.15
N LEU A 54 0.77 -20.45 6.98
CA LEU A 54 0.64 -19.09 7.50
C LEU A 54 0.71 -18.05 6.37
N MET A 55 1.54 -18.26 5.36
CA MET A 55 1.60 -17.42 4.18
C MET A 55 0.25 -17.35 3.45
N GLY A 56 -0.39 -18.51 3.21
CA GLY A 56 -1.74 -18.56 2.63
C GLY A 56 -2.80 -17.90 3.53
N LEU A 57 -2.68 -18.03 4.85
CA LEU A 57 -3.60 -17.39 5.80
C LEU A 57 -3.50 -15.86 5.80
N MET A 58 -2.30 -15.32 5.53
CA MET A 58 -2.03 -13.89 5.64
C MET A 58 -2.27 -13.11 4.34
N HIS A 59 -2.27 -13.77 3.18
CA HIS A 59 -2.03 -13.10 1.89
C HIS A 59 -2.99 -11.95 1.54
N ASP A 60 -4.28 -12.11 1.87
CA ASP A 60 -5.33 -11.14 1.54
C ASP A 60 -5.92 -10.42 2.77
N LEU A 61 -5.35 -10.66 3.97
CA LEU A 61 -5.90 -10.09 5.21
C LEU A 61 -5.93 -8.56 5.20
N TYR A 62 -4.99 -7.90 4.51
CA TYR A 62 -4.97 -6.45 4.41
C TYR A 62 -6.24 -5.92 3.75
N THR A 63 -6.64 -6.53 2.63
CA THR A 63 -7.87 -6.18 1.92
C THR A 63 -9.09 -6.39 2.81
N PHE A 64 -9.13 -7.49 3.57
CA PHE A 64 -10.26 -7.79 4.45
C PHE A 64 -10.33 -6.87 5.67
N LYS A 65 -9.17 -6.46 6.20
CA LYS A 65 -9.08 -5.55 7.34
C LYS A 65 -9.46 -4.12 6.97
N THR A 66 -8.91 -3.62 5.86
CA THR A 66 -8.98 -2.19 5.50
C THR A 66 -10.07 -1.88 4.49
N GLY A 67 -10.46 -2.86 3.67
CA GLY A 67 -11.27 -2.62 2.47
C GLY A 67 -10.48 -2.03 1.30
N HIS A 68 -9.19 -1.71 1.47
CA HIS A 68 -8.32 -1.16 0.43
C HIS A 68 -7.71 -2.29 -0.42
N LYS A 69 -7.90 -2.20 -1.73
CA LYS A 69 -7.38 -3.18 -2.71
C LYS A 69 -6.10 -2.75 -3.40
N ASN A 70 -5.89 -1.43 -3.52
CA ASN A 70 -4.70 -0.86 -4.15
C ASN A 70 -3.47 -1.39 -3.42
N ASN A 71 -2.54 -1.95 -4.19
CA ASN A 71 -1.27 -2.45 -3.67
C ASN A 71 -1.42 -3.41 -2.47
N HIS A 72 -2.51 -4.19 -2.40
CA HIS A 72 -2.80 -5.07 -1.27
C HIS A 72 -1.70 -6.08 -0.97
N SER A 73 -0.98 -6.58 -1.99
CA SER A 73 0.17 -7.48 -1.79
C SER A 73 1.30 -6.79 -1.01
N TYR A 74 1.61 -5.54 -1.37
CA TYR A 74 2.64 -4.71 -0.75
C TYR A 74 2.26 -4.29 0.66
N ASN A 75 1.06 -3.72 0.81
CA ASN A 75 0.56 -3.26 2.10
C ASN A 75 0.29 -4.44 3.05
N GLY A 76 -0.13 -5.59 2.50
CA GLY A 76 -0.29 -6.85 3.22
C GLY A 76 1.02 -7.44 3.71
N ALA A 77 2.12 -7.31 2.95
CA ALA A 77 3.44 -7.70 3.41
C ALA A 77 3.89 -6.90 4.65
N ASP A 78 3.70 -5.57 4.68
CA ASP A 78 4.00 -4.75 5.86
C ASP A 78 3.14 -5.15 7.06
N MET A 79 1.83 -5.32 6.83
CA MET A 79 0.89 -5.71 7.88
C MET A 79 1.25 -7.09 8.48
N ALA A 80 1.46 -8.10 7.64
CA ALA A 80 1.77 -9.46 8.07
C ALA A 80 3.09 -9.53 8.83
N ARG A 81 4.12 -8.80 8.37
CA ARG A 81 5.42 -8.72 9.08
C ARG A 81 5.26 -8.25 10.52
N ILE A 82 4.47 -7.19 10.75
CA ILE A 82 4.22 -6.67 12.10
C ILE A 82 3.39 -7.67 12.94
N MET A 83 2.35 -8.28 12.36
CA MET A 83 1.52 -9.28 13.05
C MET A 83 2.32 -10.51 13.49
N LEU A 84 3.16 -11.04 12.60
CA LEU A 84 3.99 -12.21 12.86
C LEU A 84 5.09 -11.90 13.87
N LYS A 85 5.73 -10.73 13.79
CA LYS A 85 6.67 -10.26 14.81
C LYS A 85 6.01 -10.17 16.18
N ARG A 86 4.79 -9.61 16.27
CA ARG A 86 4.01 -9.55 17.53
C ARG A 86 3.60 -10.94 18.03
N ALA A 87 3.43 -11.92 17.14
CA ALA A 87 3.16 -13.32 17.50
C ALA A 87 4.38 -14.04 18.09
N GLY A 88 5.58 -13.43 18.04
CA GLY A 88 6.85 -14.01 18.49
C GLY A 88 7.60 -14.78 17.40
N MET A 89 7.28 -14.57 16.12
CA MET A 89 7.99 -15.21 15.01
C MET A 89 9.35 -14.55 14.79
N GLU A 90 10.37 -15.36 14.51
CA GLU A 90 11.72 -14.90 14.18
C GLU A 90 11.76 -14.15 12.84
N GLU A 91 12.69 -13.21 12.71
CA GLU A 91 12.82 -12.37 11.53
C GLU A 91 13.08 -13.15 10.25
N THR A 92 13.91 -14.17 10.32
CA THR A 92 14.20 -15.05 9.18
C THR A 92 12.95 -15.76 8.66
N GLN A 93 11.98 -16.06 9.53
CA GLN A 93 10.74 -16.74 9.17
C GLN A 93 9.69 -15.76 8.62
N TYR A 94 9.45 -14.64 9.31
CA TYR A 94 8.45 -13.68 8.83
C TYR A 94 8.91 -12.96 7.56
N ALA A 95 10.22 -12.84 7.33
CA ALA A 95 10.76 -12.27 6.10
C ALA A 95 10.40 -13.11 4.86
N ILE A 96 10.41 -14.44 4.98
CA ILE A 96 9.98 -15.36 3.91
C ILE A 96 8.51 -15.11 3.58
N ILE A 97 7.65 -15.06 4.61
CA ILE A 97 6.21 -14.83 4.43
C ILE A 97 5.96 -13.45 3.81
N ALA A 98 6.57 -12.39 4.34
CA ALA A 98 6.41 -11.03 3.84
C ALA A 98 6.86 -10.90 2.38
N ASN A 99 7.97 -11.54 2.00
CA ASN A 99 8.45 -11.54 0.61
C ASN A 99 7.48 -12.25 -0.34
N ALA A 100 6.96 -13.41 0.05
CA ALA A 100 5.96 -14.11 -0.76
C ALA A 100 4.67 -13.29 -0.93
N LEU A 101 4.21 -12.65 0.16
CA LEU A 101 3.06 -11.74 0.14
C LEU A 101 3.30 -10.54 -0.79
N TYR A 102 4.45 -9.89 -0.72
CA TYR A 102 4.81 -8.78 -1.60
C TYR A 102 4.68 -9.17 -3.09
N ASN A 103 5.15 -10.38 -3.40
CA ASN A 103 5.26 -10.91 -4.75
C ASN A 103 3.99 -11.54 -5.32
N HIS A 104 2.99 -11.87 -4.51
CA HIS A 104 1.91 -12.78 -4.93
C HIS A 104 0.97 -12.21 -6.01
N SER A 105 0.91 -10.87 -6.15
CA SER A 105 0.18 -10.21 -7.24
C SER A 105 0.95 -10.21 -8.56
N ALA A 106 2.28 -10.32 -8.53
CA ALA A 106 3.17 -10.31 -9.70
C ALA A 106 3.21 -11.68 -10.41
N LYS A 107 2.04 -12.16 -10.85
CA LYS A 107 1.85 -13.50 -11.43
C LYS A 107 2.53 -13.69 -12.80
N ALA A 108 2.96 -12.61 -13.45
CA ALA A 108 3.72 -12.59 -14.71
C ALA A 108 5.24 -12.73 -14.54
N TYR A 109 5.74 -12.74 -13.31
CA TYR A 109 7.16 -12.81 -12.99
C TYR A 109 7.44 -14.05 -12.14
N VAL A 110 8.64 -14.58 -12.25
CA VAL A 110 9.14 -15.70 -11.44
C VAL A 110 9.99 -15.16 -10.30
N HIS A 111 9.67 -15.58 -9.08
CA HIS A 111 10.38 -15.23 -7.84
C HIS A 111 10.85 -16.50 -7.11
N ASP A 112 11.09 -16.42 -5.81
CA ASP A 112 11.53 -17.55 -4.98
C ASP A 112 10.45 -18.64 -4.82
N ALA A 113 10.86 -19.82 -4.34
CA ALA A 113 9.99 -20.99 -4.22
C ALA A 113 8.74 -20.77 -3.36
N TYR A 114 8.80 -19.95 -2.29
CA TYR A 114 7.66 -19.63 -1.45
C TYR A 114 6.71 -18.66 -2.16
N SER A 115 7.25 -17.63 -2.83
CA SER A 115 6.49 -16.71 -3.67
C SER A 115 5.73 -17.45 -4.78
N GLU A 116 6.37 -18.38 -5.48
CA GLU A 116 5.74 -19.16 -6.54
C GLU A 116 4.65 -20.08 -5.97
N LEU A 117 4.90 -20.75 -4.84
CA LEU A 117 3.90 -21.57 -4.16
C LEU A 117 2.64 -20.78 -3.79
N LEU A 118 2.78 -19.55 -3.27
CA LEU A 118 1.62 -18.72 -2.93
C LEU A 118 0.82 -18.32 -4.17
N LYS A 119 1.50 -17.89 -5.24
CA LYS A 119 0.84 -17.51 -6.51
C LYS A 119 0.03 -18.68 -7.08
N ASP A 120 0.59 -19.88 -7.02
CA ASP A 120 -0.03 -21.10 -7.53
C ASP A 120 -1.23 -21.52 -6.66
N ALA A 121 -1.08 -21.52 -5.33
CA ALA A 121 -2.14 -21.86 -4.39
C ALA A 121 -3.34 -20.90 -4.50
N ASP A 122 -3.08 -19.60 -4.63
CA ASP A 122 -4.10 -18.56 -4.83
C ASP A 122 -4.90 -18.83 -6.11
N LEU A 123 -4.22 -18.99 -7.25
CA LEU A 123 -4.86 -19.31 -8.54
C LEU A 123 -5.64 -20.62 -8.50
N LEU A 124 -5.06 -21.66 -7.90
CA LEU A 124 -5.68 -22.97 -7.79
C LEU A 124 -6.95 -22.92 -6.95
N HIS A 125 -6.97 -22.16 -5.85
CA HIS A 125 -8.19 -21.98 -5.05
C HIS A 125 -9.30 -21.29 -5.85
N TYR A 126 -8.96 -20.23 -6.59
CA TYR A 126 -9.92 -19.59 -7.50
C TYR A 126 -10.49 -20.59 -8.49
N TYR A 127 -9.64 -21.43 -9.10
CA TYR A 127 -10.05 -22.48 -10.02
C TYR A 127 -11.01 -23.51 -9.41
N LEU A 128 -10.60 -24.15 -8.31
CA LEU A 128 -11.38 -25.19 -7.65
C LEU A 128 -12.70 -24.67 -7.08
N SER A 129 -12.77 -23.37 -6.76
CA SER A 129 -13.99 -22.76 -6.24
C SER A 129 -15.06 -22.45 -7.30
N GLY A 130 -14.84 -22.87 -8.55
CA GLY A 130 -15.76 -22.63 -9.68
C GLY A 130 -15.77 -21.18 -10.15
N LYS A 131 -14.79 -20.37 -9.71
CA LYS A 131 -14.62 -18.96 -10.11
C LYS A 131 -13.66 -18.80 -11.30
N ALA A 132 -13.15 -19.89 -11.86
CA ALA A 132 -12.15 -19.83 -12.92
C ALA A 132 -12.67 -19.48 -14.31
N THR A 133 -11.92 -18.54 -14.91
CA THR A 133 -11.46 -18.50 -16.30
C THR A 133 -12.46 -18.14 -17.41
N ALA A 134 -13.15 -17.00 -17.26
CA ALA A 134 -13.53 -16.19 -18.42
C ALA A 134 -12.62 -14.97 -18.63
N THR A 135 -11.69 -14.69 -17.70
CA THR A 135 -10.95 -13.41 -17.63
C THR A 135 -9.56 -13.56 -16.98
N ALA A 136 -8.70 -14.45 -17.47
CA ALA A 136 -7.32 -14.59 -16.94
C ALA A 136 -6.28 -14.15 -17.99
N SER A 137 -5.25 -13.42 -17.57
CA SER A 137 -4.10 -13.10 -18.42
C SER A 137 -3.32 -14.36 -18.82
N ASN A 138 -2.57 -14.30 -19.93
CA ASN A 138 -1.73 -15.40 -20.40
C ASN A 138 -0.82 -15.98 -19.30
N SER A 139 -0.21 -15.13 -18.48
CA SER A 139 0.65 -15.54 -17.38
C SER A 139 -0.07 -16.33 -16.28
N LYS A 140 -1.30 -15.91 -15.92
CA LYS A 140 -2.12 -16.62 -14.92
C LYS A 140 -2.53 -18.00 -15.44
N LEU A 141 -2.88 -18.11 -16.73
CA LEU A 141 -3.24 -19.40 -17.32
C LEU A 141 -2.07 -20.37 -17.42
N LYS A 142 -0.90 -19.92 -17.91
CA LYS A 142 0.31 -20.76 -17.97
C LYS A 142 0.64 -21.34 -16.59
N ARG A 143 0.58 -20.49 -15.56
CA ARG A 143 0.85 -20.86 -14.18
C ARG A 143 -0.18 -21.85 -13.63
N LEU A 144 -1.47 -21.60 -13.90
CA LEU A 144 -2.55 -22.52 -13.52
C LEU A 144 -2.42 -23.88 -14.21
N GLN A 145 -2.11 -23.93 -15.51
CA GLN A 145 -1.86 -25.18 -16.24
C GLN A 145 -0.71 -25.96 -15.59
N SER A 146 0.42 -25.30 -15.32
CA SER A 146 1.57 -25.92 -14.69
C SER A 146 1.24 -26.57 -13.33
N VAL A 147 0.44 -25.92 -12.48
CA VAL A 147 0.06 -26.52 -11.18
C VAL A 147 -0.96 -27.64 -11.33
N LEU A 148 -1.87 -27.56 -12.32
CA LEU A 148 -2.82 -28.64 -12.59
C LEU A 148 -2.11 -29.89 -13.14
N ASP A 149 -1.15 -29.71 -14.04
CA ASP A 149 -0.26 -30.77 -14.52
C ASP A 149 0.54 -31.40 -13.38
N GLU A 150 1.18 -30.57 -12.54
CA GLU A 150 1.93 -31.01 -11.36
C GLU A 150 1.09 -31.90 -10.41
N LEU A 151 -0.20 -31.59 -10.27
CA LEU A 151 -1.15 -32.27 -9.40
C LEU A 151 -1.93 -33.41 -10.10
N ASN A 152 -1.70 -33.64 -11.40
CA ASN A 152 -2.48 -34.56 -12.23
C ASN A 152 -3.99 -34.31 -12.17
N ILE A 153 -4.40 -33.04 -12.12
CA ILE A 153 -5.81 -32.64 -12.15
C ILE A 153 -6.23 -32.51 -13.62
N PRO A 154 -7.23 -33.29 -14.07
CA PRO A 154 -7.74 -33.18 -15.42
C PRO A 154 -8.22 -31.75 -15.70
N HIS A 155 -7.75 -31.20 -16.81
CA HIS A 155 -8.19 -29.91 -17.31
C HIS A 155 -8.20 -29.95 -18.83
N ASP A 156 -9.33 -29.55 -19.43
CA ASP A 156 -9.34 -29.26 -20.86
C ASP A 156 -8.45 -28.04 -21.12
N THR A 157 -8.08 -27.80 -22.38
CA THR A 157 -7.32 -26.59 -22.74
C THR A 157 -8.08 -25.35 -22.26
N LEU A 158 -7.59 -24.73 -21.18
CA LEU A 158 -8.18 -23.52 -20.61
C LEU A 158 -8.21 -22.44 -21.70
N ALA A 159 -9.42 -22.03 -22.11
CA ALA A 159 -9.59 -21.06 -23.18
C ALA A 159 -9.21 -19.66 -22.74
N LEU A 160 -8.51 -18.93 -23.62
CA LEU A 160 -8.19 -17.53 -23.46
C LEU A 160 -9.38 -16.66 -23.89
N THR A 161 -9.90 -15.86 -22.96
CA THR A 161 -10.62 -14.64 -23.34
C THR A 161 -9.68 -13.47 -23.13
N PRO A 162 -9.35 -12.69 -24.17
CA PRO A 162 -8.59 -11.46 -24.00
C PRO A 162 -9.33 -10.53 -23.04
N ILE A 163 -8.72 -10.21 -21.90
CA ILE A 163 -9.21 -9.13 -21.06
C ILE A 163 -8.61 -7.84 -21.63
N THR A 164 -9.49 -6.91 -21.99
CA THR A 164 -9.09 -5.52 -22.04
C THR A 164 -9.35 -4.97 -20.64
N GLU A 165 -8.35 -4.96 -19.77
CA GLU A 165 -8.47 -4.16 -18.55
C GLU A 165 -8.66 -2.72 -19.02
N LEU A 166 -9.78 -2.10 -18.66
CA LEU A 166 -9.95 -0.66 -18.87
C LEU A 166 -8.78 0.00 -18.14
N PRO A 167 -7.91 0.76 -18.84
CA PRO A 167 -6.78 1.38 -18.21
C PRO A 167 -7.30 2.28 -17.09
N SER A 168 -6.80 2.08 -15.87
CA SER A 168 -6.99 3.08 -14.82
C SER A 168 -6.41 4.40 -15.34
N GLU A 169 -7.14 5.49 -15.16
CA GLU A 169 -6.62 6.80 -15.53
C GLU A 169 -5.25 7.02 -14.85
N PRO A 170 -4.20 7.35 -15.63
CA PRO A 170 -2.88 7.55 -15.07
C PRO A 170 -2.87 8.77 -14.14
N PHE A 171 -1.91 8.76 -13.22
CA PHE A 171 -1.66 9.91 -12.35
C PHE A 171 -1.41 11.19 -13.16
N SER A 172 -1.92 12.33 -12.67
CA SER A 172 -1.46 13.64 -13.11
C SER A 172 -1.51 14.68 -11.99
N CYS A 173 -0.60 15.66 -12.05
CA CYS A 173 -0.56 16.80 -11.14
C CYS A 173 -1.86 17.61 -11.20
N ALA A 174 -2.42 17.82 -12.40
CA ALA A 174 -3.67 18.55 -12.56
C ALA A 174 -4.82 17.89 -11.78
N LYS A 175 -4.94 16.55 -11.87
CA LYS A 175 -5.93 15.78 -11.14
C LYS A 175 -5.67 15.78 -9.64
N LEU A 176 -4.41 15.74 -9.19
CA LEU A 176 -4.06 15.83 -7.77
C LEU A 176 -4.57 17.13 -7.14
N ALA A 177 -4.32 18.28 -7.78
CA ALA A 177 -4.84 19.56 -7.30
C ALA A 177 -6.37 19.63 -7.34
N GLN A 178 -6.99 19.09 -8.40
CA GLN A 178 -8.45 19.03 -8.50
C GLN A 178 -9.06 18.20 -7.36
N VAL A 179 -8.55 16.99 -7.12
CA VAL A 179 -9.00 16.12 -6.02
C VAL A 179 -8.89 16.82 -4.67
N ALA A 180 -7.73 17.44 -4.39
CA ALA A 180 -7.52 18.12 -3.12
C ALA A 180 -8.48 19.32 -2.94
N GLN A 181 -8.71 20.08 -4.01
CA GLN A 181 -9.65 21.20 -4.01
C GLN A 181 -11.10 20.74 -3.82
N GLU A 182 -11.52 19.68 -4.51
CA GLU A 182 -12.87 19.11 -4.40
C GLU A 182 -13.12 18.51 -3.00
N LEU A 183 -12.16 17.82 -2.40
CA LEU A 183 -12.31 17.28 -1.05
C LEU A 183 -12.61 18.38 -0.02
N LEU A 184 -11.98 19.56 -0.19
CA LEU A 184 -12.10 20.69 0.72
C LEU A 184 -13.23 21.66 0.33
N SER A 185 -13.75 21.62 -0.89
CA SER A 185 -14.92 22.41 -1.31
C SER A 185 -16.22 21.95 -0.62
N HIS A 186 -16.25 20.70 -0.15
CA HIS A 186 -17.36 20.12 0.63
C HIS A 186 -17.27 20.47 2.13
N GLY A 187 -16.51 21.51 2.48
CA GLY A 187 -16.28 21.95 3.85
C GLY A 187 -15.10 21.24 4.51
N GLU A 188 -14.65 21.78 5.65
CA GLU A 188 -13.51 21.25 6.39
C GLU A 188 -13.70 19.79 6.82
N ILE A 189 -12.60 19.03 6.78
CA ILE A 189 -12.47 17.69 7.31
C ILE A 189 -11.81 17.83 8.68
N ARG A 190 -12.41 17.23 9.71
CA ARG A 190 -11.88 17.23 11.08
C ARG A 190 -11.45 15.81 11.45
N ALA A 191 -10.31 15.67 12.13
CA ALA A 191 -9.86 14.38 12.63
C ALA A 191 -10.76 13.89 13.78
N SER A 192 -11.78 13.10 13.43
CA SER A 192 -12.74 12.56 14.39
C SER A 192 -13.34 11.25 13.89
N ARG A 193 -13.69 10.33 14.81
CA ARG A 193 -14.17 8.97 14.48
C ARG A 193 -15.55 8.97 13.81
N ASP A 194 -16.34 10.02 14.02
CA ASP A 194 -17.64 10.25 13.39
C ASP A 194 -17.53 10.94 12.02
N ASN A 195 -16.35 11.46 11.64
CA ASN A 195 -16.14 12.08 10.34
C ASN A 195 -15.74 11.03 9.30
N SER A 196 -16.71 10.58 8.49
CA SER A 196 -16.49 9.57 7.46
C SER A 196 -15.42 9.94 6.42
N ARG A 197 -15.26 11.23 6.11
CA ARG A 197 -14.21 11.70 5.17
C ARG A 197 -12.82 11.54 5.77
N TYR A 198 -12.66 11.85 7.05
CA TYR A 198 -11.39 11.60 7.76
C TYR A 198 -11.11 10.11 7.89
N MET A 199 -12.12 9.30 8.24
CA MET A 199 -11.95 7.85 8.34
C MET A 199 -11.55 7.23 7.00
N ALA A 200 -12.06 7.73 5.87
CA ALA A 200 -11.62 7.31 4.53
C ALA A 200 -10.15 7.64 4.24
N ILE A 201 -9.65 8.80 4.69
CA ILE A 201 -8.25 9.22 4.51
C ILE A 201 -7.27 8.27 5.20
N ILE A 202 -7.60 7.80 6.41
CA ILE A 202 -6.72 6.92 7.19
C ILE A 202 -6.97 5.42 6.95
N ALA A 203 -8.00 5.05 6.19
CA ALA A 203 -8.45 3.66 6.07
C ALA A 203 -7.42 2.71 5.42
N ALA A 204 -6.45 3.24 4.65
CA ALA A 204 -5.36 2.45 4.08
C ALA A 204 -4.37 1.93 5.14
N LEU A 205 -4.38 2.50 6.36
CA LEU A 205 -3.51 2.08 7.45
C LEU A 205 -4.17 0.95 8.25
N PRO A 206 -3.51 -0.22 8.37
CA PRO A 206 -4.14 -1.40 8.98
C PRO A 206 -4.06 -1.41 10.51
N ASP A 207 -3.42 -0.44 11.15
CA ASP A 207 -3.22 -0.42 12.60
C ASP A 207 -4.47 0.09 13.33
N ASP A 208 -4.87 -0.59 14.41
CA ASP A 208 -6.05 -0.18 15.19
C ASP A 208 -5.80 1.18 15.88
N SER A 209 -4.53 1.52 16.12
CA SER A 209 -4.04 2.80 16.64
C SER A 209 -3.94 3.91 15.60
N ALA A 210 -4.20 3.65 14.31
CA ALA A 210 -4.00 4.63 13.24
C ALA A 210 -4.75 5.95 13.50
N PHE A 211 -5.95 5.89 14.07
CA PHE A 211 -6.68 7.09 14.48
C PHE A 211 -5.92 7.87 15.56
N ASP A 212 -5.51 7.20 16.64
CA ASP A 212 -4.92 7.84 17.81
C ASP A 212 -3.53 8.42 17.47
N GLU A 213 -2.78 7.75 16.60
CA GLU A 213 -1.47 8.19 16.11
C GLU A 213 -1.57 9.40 15.15
N LEU A 214 -2.59 9.44 14.28
CA LEU A 214 -2.70 10.47 13.24
C LEU A 214 -3.62 11.62 13.57
N CYS A 215 -4.45 11.54 14.61
CA CYS A 215 -5.46 12.55 14.89
C CYS A 215 -4.89 13.98 14.99
N ASN A 216 -3.60 14.12 15.35
CA ASN A 216 -2.87 15.39 15.40
C ASN A 216 -1.80 15.60 14.31
N SER A 217 -1.63 14.67 13.36
CA SER A 217 -0.47 14.64 12.45
C SER A 217 -0.79 14.01 11.08
N TRP A 218 -1.97 14.27 10.52
CA TRP A 218 -2.48 13.58 9.32
C TRP A 218 -2.23 14.29 7.97
N CYS A 219 -1.37 15.32 7.93
CA CYS A 219 -1.11 16.08 6.70
C CYS A 219 -0.53 15.20 5.57
N ALA A 220 0.46 14.36 5.88
CA ALA A 220 1.06 13.46 4.89
C ALA A 220 0.12 12.33 4.46
N GLN A 221 -0.72 11.83 5.38
CA GLN A 221 -1.75 10.84 5.04
C GLN A 221 -2.85 11.44 4.15
N PHE A 222 -3.21 12.71 4.34
CA PHE A 222 -4.09 13.44 3.43
C PHE A 222 -3.52 13.54 2.01
N VAL A 223 -2.22 13.88 1.89
CA VAL A 223 -1.54 13.93 0.59
C VAL A 223 -1.49 12.56 -0.07
N PHE A 224 -1.20 11.49 0.69
CA PHE A 224 -1.26 10.11 0.21
C PHE A 224 -2.63 9.76 -0.37
N TYR A 225 -3.70 10.03 0.39
CA TYR A 225 -5.06 9.76 -0.04
C TYR A 225 -5.44 10.54 -1.31
N CYS A 226 -5.05 11.81 -1.41
CA CYS A 226 -5.28 12.61 -2.63
C CYS A 226 -4.51 12.05 -3.84
N CYS A 227 -3.28 11.57 -3.63
CA CYS A 227 -2.49 10.95 -4.68
C CYS A 227 -3.14 9.66 -5.19
N GLU A 228 -3.64 8.80 -4.30
CA GLU A 228 -4.37 7.58 -4.70
C GLU A 228 -5.61 7.91 -5.55
N LEU A 229 -6.42 8.86 -5.11
CA LEU A 229 -7.60 9.32 -5.86
C LEU A 229 -7.22 9.98 -7.20
N ALA A 230 -6.04 10.58 -7.28
CA ALA A 230 -5.49 11.13 -8.52
C ALA A 230 -4.89 10.07 -9.46
N GLY A 231 -4.88 8.80 -9.09
CA GLY A 231 -4.37 7.69 -9.91
C GLY A 231 -2.93 7.29 -9.62
N LEU A 232 -2.29 7.83 -8.57
CA LEU A 232 -0.97 7.39 -8.15
C LEU A 232 -1.07 6.05 -7.42
N SER A 233 -0.48 5.00 -8.00
CA SER A 233 -0.37 3.71 -7.34
C SER A 233 0.99 3.57 -6.66
N ILE A 234 1.04 3.86 -5.36
CA ILE A 234 2.20 3.62 -4.48
C ILE A 234 1.76 2.83 -3.23
N PRO A 235 2.66 2.04 -2.62
CA PRO A 235 2.33 1.35 -1.37
C PRO A 235 2.33 2.34 -0.20
N ILE A 236 1.71 2.00 0.93
CA ILE A 236 1.75 2.85 2.14
C ILE A 236 3.18 3.02 2.67
N ARG A 237 4.08 2.10 2.32
CA ARG A 237 5.50 2.05 2.69
C ARG A 237 6.31 1.45 1.54
N ARG A 238 7.45 2.05 1.19
CA ARG A 238 8.31 1.60 0.06
C ARG A 238 8.99 0.25 0.32
N SER A 239 9.56 0.08 1.51
CA SER A 239 10.16 -1.17 1.99
C SER A 239 10.12 -1.20 3.52
N ALA A 240 10.42 -2.32 4.16
CA ALA A 240 10.42 -2.47 5.61
C ALA A 240 11.41 -1.52 6.34
N THR A 241 12.41 -0.98 5.63
CA THR A 241 13.42 -0.04 6.17
C THR A 241 13.02 1.44 6.04
N HIS A 242 11.97 1.76 5.30
CA HIS A 242 11.50 3.13 5.08
C HIS A 242 10.27 3.44 5.89
N ASP A 243 10.07 4.69 6.32
CA ASP A 243 8.81 5.13 6.94
C ASP A 243 7.62 5.05 5.98
N ARG A 244 6.40 5.08 6.54
CA ARG A 244 5.16 5.15 5.75
C ARG A 244 4.97 6.55 5.17
N PHE A 245 4.26 6.65 4.05
CA PHE A 245 3.84 7.93 3.46
C PHE A 245 2.85 8.73 4.33
N ALA A 246 2.44 8.18 5.48
CA ALA A 246 1.84 8.95 6.56
C ALA A 246 2.84 9.91 7.26
N CYS A 247 4.13 9.86 6.92
CA CYS A 247 5.19 10.71 7.46
C CYS A 247 5.77 11.62 6.37
N VAL A 248 5.99 12.91 6.69
CA VAL A 248 6.57 13.89 5.73
C VAL A 248 7.96 13.47 5.25
N GLY A 249 8.80 12.91 6.13
CA GLY A 249 10.13 12.43 5.77
C GLY A 249 10.12 11.30 4.73
N ALA A 250 9.07 10.47 4.69
CA ALA A 250 8.92 9.44 3.67
C ALA A 250 8.70 10.04 2.27
N TRP A 251 7.93 11.13 2.17
CA TRP A 251 7.76 11.87 0.92
C TRP A 251 9.06 12.52 0.47
N VAL A 252 9.80 13.15 1.38
CA VAL A 252 11.07 13.81 1.02
C VAL A 252 12.12 12.79 0.57
N SER A 253 12.27 11.66 1.28
CA SER A 253 13.19 10.61 0.85
C SER A 253 12.78 10.03 -0.51
N PHE A 254 11.50 9.72 -0.69
CA PHE A 254 10.97 9.26 -1.99
C PHE A 254 11.26 10.27 -3.11
N GLY A 255 10.94 11.54 -2.90
CA GLY A 255 11.18 12.58 -3.89
C GLY A 255 12.67 12.77 -4.20
N LYS A 256 13.58 12.58 -3.24
CA LYS A 256 15.01 12.65 -3.50
C LYS A 256 15.52 11.43 -4.28
N ASP A 257 15.09 10.24 -3.90
CA ASP A 257 15.52 8.98 -4.53
C ASP A 257 15.07 8.91 -6.00
N GLU A 258 13.87 9.40 -6.30
CA GLU A 258 13.32 9.44 -7.67
C GLU A 258 13.68 10.73 -8.45
N GLY A 259 14.32 11.71 -7.81
CA GLY A 259 14.65 13.00 -8.42
C GLY A 259 13.46 13.95 -8.63
N PHE A 260 12.37 13.78 -7.89
CA PHE A 260 11.16 14.61 -7.92
C PHE A 260 11.21 15.81 -6.96
N TYR A 261 12.13 15.80 -5.99
CA TYR A 261 12.27 16.86 -5.00
C TYR A 261 13.25 17.94 -5.47
N THR A 262 12.82 19.19 -5.45
CA THR A 262 13.64 20.37 -5.77
C THR A 262 13.50 21.42 -4.67
N ASP A 263 14.62 22.04 -4.29
CA ASP A 263 14.62 23.17 -3.35
C ASP A 263 13.77 24.32 -3.90
N ILE A 264 13.03 25.03 -3.03
CA ILE A 264 12.10 26.07 -3.47
C ILE A 264 12.79 27.21 -4.24
N SER A 265 14.08 27.48 -3.97
CA SER A 265 14.86 28.49 -4.67
C SER A 265 15.17 28.14 -6.14
N GLN A 266 14.97 26.88 -6.52
CA GLN A 266 15.36 26.34 -7.83
C GLN A 266 14.15 26.00 -8.71
N ILE A 267 12.92 26.20 -8.22
CA ILE A 267 11.71 25.79 -8.92
C ILE A 267 10.59 26.80 -8.71
N VAL A 268 9.84 27.07 -9.79
CA VAL A 268 8.58 27.80 -9.70
C VAL A 268 7.47 26.79 -9.43
N PRO A 269 6.73 26.91 -8.31
CA PRO A 269 5.63 26.01 -7.99
C PRO A 269 4.52 26.07 -9.04
N GLN A 270 3.89 24.93 -9.27
CA GLN A 270 2.80 24.74 -10.22
C GLN A 270 1.64 24.02 -9.54
N ARG A 271 0.45 24.20 -10.10
CA ARG A 271 -0.74 23.47 -9.65
C ARG A 271 -0.49 21.96 -9.73
N GLY A 272 -0.73 21.26 -8.61
CA GLY A 272 -0.52 19.83 -8.49
C GLY A 272 0.85 19.43 -7.94
N ASP A 273 1.73 20.39 -7.69
CA ASP A 273 2.93 20.16 -6.90
C ASP A 273 2.59 19.81 -5.45
N ILE A 274 3.46 19.05 -4.82
CA ILE A 274 3.41 18.80 -3.39
C ILE A 274 4.43 19.73 -2.72
N VAL A 275 3.95 20.62 -1.84
CA VAL A 275 4.82 21.54 -1.09
C VAL A 275 5.28 20.89 0.20
N ILE A 276 6.58 20.96 0.48
CA ILE A 276 7.20 20.50 1.72
C ILE A 276 7.58 21.72 2.54
N CYS A 277 7.14 21.76 3.79
CA CYS A 277 7.37 22.88 4.70
C CYS A 277 8.28 22.47 5.87
N ASN A 278 9.03 23.45 6.36
CA ASN A 278 9.83 23.38 7.57
C ASN A 278 9.15 24.19 8.69
N ARG A 279 9.23 23.70 9.93
CA ARG A 279 8.97 24.47 11.17
C ARG A 279 7.63 25.22 11.17
N THR A 280 6.59 24.63 10.59
CA THR A 280 5.24 25.21 10.62
C THR A 280 4.55 25.00 11.97
N HIS A 281 5.04 24.07 12.79
CA HIS A 281 4.68 23.93 14.20
C HIS A 281 5.89 24.29 15.06
N ILE A 282 5.81 25.46 15.70
CA ILE A 282 6.78 25.89 16.72
C ILE A 282 6.71 24.90 17.90
N LEU A 283 7.50 23.84 17.84
CA LEU A 283 8.04 23.23 19.05
C LEU A 283 9.32 24.03 19.37
N PRO A 284 9.40 24.74 20.51
CA PRO A 284 10.45 25.73 20.76
C PRO A 284 11.89 25.19 20.82
N GLU A 285 12.12 23.87 20.72
CA GLU A 285 13.40 23.25 21.09
C GLU A 285 13.84 22.11 20.16
N ALA A 286 13.62 22.21 18.83
CA ALA A 286 14.25 21.26 17.91
C ALA A 286 15.77 21.54 17.84
N PRO A 287 16.66 20.57 18.16
CA PRO A 287 18.11 20.78 18.14
C PRO A 287 18.60 21.27 16.77
N GLU A 288 19.49 22.25 16.76
CA GLU A 288 20.18 22.72 15.56
C GLU A 288 20.89 21.55 14.85
N GLY A 289 20.65 21.38 13.54
CA GLY A 289 21.38 20.41 12.71
C GLY A 289 20.55 19.26 12.11
N LYS A 290 19.24 19.16 12.39
CA LYS A 290 18.32 18.34 11.58
C LYS A 290 17.26 19.24 10.95
N GLY A 291 17.22 19.31 9.62
CA GLY A 291 16.07 19.90 8.92
C GLY A 291 14.84 19.06 9.22
N THR A 292 13.98 19.51 10.13
CA THR A 292 12.75 18.79 10.50
C THR A 292 11.63 19.25 9.58
N PHE A 293 11.52 18.63 8.40
CA PHE A 293 10.32 18.74 7.58
C PHE A 293 9.14 18.30 8.43
N ASP A 294 8.22 19.21 8.73
CA ASP A 294 7.13 18.96 9.70
C ASP A 294 5.75 19.01 9.06
N HIS A 295 5.64 19.51 7.82
CA HIS A 295 4.36 19.66 7.16
C HIS A 295 4.43 19.56 5.64
N ILE A 296 3.30 19.21 5.05
CA ILE A 296 3.14 18.93 3.63
C ILE A 296 1.73 19.30 3.15
N GLY A 297 1.61 19.75 1.91
CA GLY A 297 0.33 20.08 1.29
C GLY A 297 0.38 20.00 -0.23
N ILE A 298 -0.76 20.24 -0.88
CA ILE A 298 -0.89 20.21 -2.34
C ILE A 298 -1.11 21.63 -2.87
N VAL A 299 -0.27 22.07 -3.80
CA VAL A 299 -0.35 23.38 -4.44
C VAL A 299 -1.58 23.40 -5.37
N LEU A 300 -2.50 24.33 -5.10
CA LEU A 300 -3.67 24.59 -5.93
C LEU A 300 -3.44 25.73 -6.93
N ASP A 301 -2.67 26.73 -6.52
CA ASP A 301 -2.35 27.91 -7.33
C ASP A 301 -1.10 28.64 -6.79
N PHE A 302 -0.45 29.41 -7.64
CA PHE A 302 0.66 30.30 -7.28
C PHE A 302 0.57 31.60 -8.09
N ASP A 303 0.35 32.72 -7.40
CA ASP A 303 0.18 34.03 -8.03
C ASP A 303 1.48 34.81 -8.25
N GLY A 304 2.63 34.20 -7.92
CA GLY A 304 3.96 34.82 -7.96
C GLY A 304 4.47 35.25 -6.58
N GLU A 305 3.58 35.40 -5.59
CA GLU A 305 3.94 35.78 -4.22
C GLU A 305 3.44 34.74 -3.19
N LEU A 306 2.21 34.27 -3.35
CA LEU A 306 1.51 33.40 -2.41
C LEU A 306 1.15 32.06 -3.07
N LEU A 307 1.49 30.98 -2.38
CA LEU A 307 1.03 29.64 -2.67
C LEU A 307 -0.34 29.42 -2.04
N THR A 308 -1.33 29.06 -2.86
CA THR A 308 -2.59 28.52 -2.35
C THR A 308 -2.43 27.01 -2.21
N VAL A 309 -2.56 26.49 -0.98
CA VAL A 309 -2.23 25.10 -0.63
C VAL A 309 -3.42 24.43 0.06
N ALA A 310 -3.77 23.22 -0.37
CA ALA A 310 -4.69 22.33 0.34
C ALA A 310 -3.93 21.46 1.35
N GLU A 311 -4.38 21.46 2.60
CA GLU A 311 -3.69 20.81 3.72
C GLU A 311 -4.65 19.97 4.56
N GLY A 312 -4.17 18.82 5.05
CA GLY A 312 -4.92 17.93 5.93
C GLY A 312 -4.97 18.44 7.38
N ASN A 313 -3.83 18.73 8.01
CA ASN A 313 -3.77 19.23 9.38
C ASN A 313 -3.24 20.65 9.43
N TYR A 314 -4.08 21.63 9.09
CA TYR A 314 -3.69 23.02 9.08
C TYR A 314 -3.40 23.54 10.49
N GLY A 315 -2.21 24.09 10.71
CA GLY A 315 -1.85 24.79 11.94
C GLY A 315 -1.95 23.95 13.23
N GLY A 316 -1.96 22.62 13.13
CA GLY A 316 -2.12 21.73 14.29
C GLY A 316 -3.53 21.77 14.88
N THR A 317 -4.52 22.23 14.10
CA THR A 317 -5.91 22.40 14.56
C THR A 317 -6.75 21.14 14.42
N ASN A 318 -6.17 20.06 13.87
CA ASN A 318 -6.85 18.81 13.50
C ASN A 318 -7.91 19.00 12.42
N ARG A 319 -7.74 20.02 11.59
CA ARG A 319 -8.66 20.38 10.51
C ARG A 319 -7.93 20.61 9.21
N SER A 320 -8.56 20.21 8.12
CA SER A 320 -8.09 20.56 6.79
C SER A 320 -8.44 22.01 6.44
N ALA A 321 -7.61 22.65 5.64
CA ALA A 321 -7.90 23.97 5.10
C ALA A 321 -7.26 24.16 3.73
N ILE A 322 -7.85 25.07 2.96
CA ILE A 322 -7.13 25.76 1.88
C ILE A 322 -6.54 27.03 2.48
N THR A 323 -5.23 27.17 2.44
CA THR A 323 -4.51 28.30 3.03
C THR A 323 -3.61 28.98 2.01
N LYS A 324 -3.20 30.21 2.31
CA LYS A 324 -2.20 30.94 1.53
C LYS A 324 -0.89 30.99 2.30
N ARG A 325 0.22 30.64 1.66
CA ARG A 325 1.57 30.69 2.24
C ARG A 325 2.48 31.57 1.39
N PRO A 326 3.23 32.52 1.97
CA PRO A 326 4.32 33.16 1.25
C PRO A 326 5.44 32.17 0.96
N ILE A 327 6.18 32.39 -0.12
CA ILE A 327 7.45 31.69 -0.33
C ILE A 327 8.51 32.37 0.55
N ASP A 328 8.77 31.77 1.71
CA ASP A 328 9.77 32.23 2.68
C ASP A 328 10.56 31.04 3.25
N ALA A 329 11.29 31.26 4.35
CA ALA A 329 12.12 30.24 5.00
C ALA A 329 11.35 29.02 5.54
N HIS A 330 10.01 29.05 5.59
CA HIS A 330 9.17 27.94 6.01
C HIS A 330 8.82 26.99 4.85
N ILE A 331 9.02 27.40 3.59
CA ILE A 331 8.86 26.50 2.45
C ILE A 331 10.23 25.88 2.14
N ALA A 332 10.34 24.57 2.31
CA ALA A 332 11.60 23.87 2.10
C ALA A 332 11.83 23.55 0.62
N GLY A 333 10.78 23.08 -0.06
CA GLY A 333 10.89 22.66 -1.44
C GLY A 333 9.60 22.11 -1.99
N ILE A 334 9.67 21.72 -3.26
CA ILE A 334 8.58 21.16 -4.04
C ILE A 334 8.93 19.72 -4.41
N LEU A 335 7.95 18.83 -4.27
CA LEU A 335 7.97 17.48 -4.80
C LEU A 335 7.01 17.44 -6.00
N ARG A 336 7.54 17.31 -7.22
CA ARG A 336 6.78 17.24 -8.47
C ARG A 336 6.86 15.82 -9.05
N ILE A 337 5.82 15.03 -8.82
CA ILE A 337 5.70 13.68 -9.40
C ILE A 337 5.30 13.83 -10.88
N PRO A 338 6.03 13.21 -11.83
CA PRO A 338 5.67 13.30 -13.24
C PRO A 338 4.29 12.72 -13.55
N ASP A 339 3.57 13.35 -14.47
CA ASP A 339 2.34 12.78 -15.04
C ASP A 339 2.63 11.40 -15.64
N GLY A 340 1.74 10.43 -15.40
CA GLY A 340 1.90 9.05 -15.84
C GLY A 340 2.93 8.23 -15.06
N TYR A 341 3.51 8.76 -13.97
CA TYR A 341 4.44 7.99 -13.14
C TYR A 341 3.82 6.66 -12.65
N THR A 342 4.59 5.59 -12.82
CA THR A 342 4.27 4.25 -12.32
C THR A 342 5.35 3.80 -11.36
N TYR A 343 4.96 3.43 -10.14
CA TYR A 343 5.90 2.91 -9.16
C TYR A 343 6.42 1.52 -9.57
N ASP A 344 7.74 1.35 -9.57
CA ASP A 344 8.36 0.06 -9.88
C ASP A 344 8.40 -0.84 -8.64
N PHE A 345 7.39 -1.69 -8.56
CA PHE A 345 7.27 -2.65 -7.47
C PHE A 345 8.08 -3.94 -7.64
N LEU A 346 8.73 -4.15 -8.80
CA LEU A 346 9.34 -5.43 -9.11
C LEU A 346 10.84 -5.42 -8.93
N SER A 347 11.44 -4.24 -8.97
CA SER A 347 12.88 -4.08 -8.88
C SER A 347 13.40 -3.95 -7.46
N HIS A 348 12.63 -4.22 -6.41
CA HIS A 348 13.09 -4.08 -5.03
C HIS A 348 12.73 -5.28 -4.14
N ASN A 349 13.65 -5.66 -3.26
CA ASN A 349 13.35 -6.55 -2.15
C ASN A 349 12.64 -5.77 -1.04
N PHE A 350 11.46 -6.23 -0.63
CA PHE A 350 10.67 -5.53 0.38
C PHE A 350 11.36 -5.40 1.74
N MET A 351 12.09 -6.42 2.16
CA MET A 351 12.69 -6.47 3.50
C MET A 351 13.93 -5.59 3.60
N THR A 352 14.80 -5.61 2.57
CA THR A 352 16.07 -4.87 2.58
C THR A 352 15.96 -3.50 1.91
N GLY A 353 15.03 -3.33 0.97
CA GLY A 353 14.96 -2.18 0.08
C GLY A 353 15.98 -2.21 -1.06
N GLU A 354 16.76 -3.29 -1.19
CA GLU A 354 17.78 -3.42 -2.24
C GLU A 354 17.15 -3.74 -3.60
N ARG A 355 17.83 -3.32 -4.66
CA ARG A 355 17.37 -3.55 -6.03
C ARG A 355 17.52 -5.02 -6.43
N VAL A 356 16.52 -5.58 -7.13
CA VAL A 356 16.53 -6.93 -7.69
C VAL A 356 16.17 -6.91 -9.18
N GLU A 357 16.60 -7.93 -9.93
CA GLU A 357 16.26 -8.10 -11.35
C GLU A 357 15.26 -9.26 -11.52
N PRO A 358 13.97 -8.99 -11.78
CA PRO A 358 12.96 -10.04 -11.88
C PRO A 358 13.02 -10.76 -13.23
N MET A 359 12.87 -12.08 -13.23
CA MET A 359 12.74 -12.87 -14.46
C MET A 359 11.28 -12.91 -14.94
N ARG A 360 11.05 -12.60 -16.23
CA ARG A 360 9.73 -12.71 -16.88
C ARG A 360 9.43 -14.15 -17.32
N LEU A 361 8.14 -14.49 -17.27
CA LEU A 361 7.56 -15.82 -17.55
C LEU A 361 7.09 -16.00 -19.00
#